data_AF-A0A2S7CA57-F1
#
_entry.id   AF-A0A2S7CA57-F1
#
_cell.length_a   1.000
_cell.length_b   1.000
_cell.length_c   1.000
_cell.angle_alpha   90.00
_cell.angle_beta   90.00
_cell.angle_gamma   90.00
#
_symmetry.space_group_name_H-M   'P 1'
#
loop_
_entity.id
_entity.type
_entity.pdbx_description
1 polymer ?
#
loop_
_entity_poly.entity_id
_entity_poly.type
_entity_poly.pdbx_seq_one_letter_code
_entity_poly.pdbx_strand_id
1 'polypeptide(L)' 'MNDTERQARLRQLAQEIWEAEGRPDGHADRHWAMAERLVDAEERAAEQAAEHAATPITARQ' A
#
# COMPACT_ATOMS: atom_id res chain seq x y z
N MET A 1 8.09 1.47 7.63
CA MET A 1 7.58 2.84 7.37
C MET A 1 7.13 3.45 8.68
N ASN A 2 7.06 4.78 8.80
CA ASN A 2 6.48 5.37 10.01
C ASN A 2 4.96 5.22 9.98
N ASP A 3 4.33 4.90 11.11
CA ASP A 3 2.87 4.75 11.21
C ASP A 3 2.10 5.97 10.65
N THR A 4 2.67 7.16 10.80
CA THR A 4 2.12 8.42 10.26
C THR A 4 2.06 8.43 8.72
N GLU A 5 3.11 7.94 8.05
CA GLU A 5 3.18 7.86 6.59
C GLU A 5 2.23 6.79 6.07
N ARG A 6 2.14 5.67 6.79
CA ARG A 6 1.18 4.60 6.52
C ARG A 6 -0.26 5.11 6.58
N GLN A 7 -0.62 5.84 7.64
CA GLN A 7 -1.97 6.44 7.75
C GLN A 7 -2.26 7.50 6.70
N ALA A 8 -1.26 8.27 6.26
CA ALA A 8 -1.43 9.24 5.18
C ALA A 8 -1.72 8.55 3.84
N ARG A 9 -0.94 7.52 3.50
CA ARG A 9 -1.15 6.67 2.32
C ARG A 9 -2.54 6.03 2.33
N LEU A 10 -2.93 5.46 3.46
CA LEU A 10 -4.20 4.75 3.60
C LEU A 10 -5.40 5.70 3.41
N ARG A 11 -5.34 6.91 3.96
CA ARG A 11 -6.36 7.96 3.73
C ARG A 11 -6.43 8.37 2.27
N GLN A 12 -5.29 8.61 1.61
CA GLN A 12 -5.26 8.94 0.18
C GLN A 12 -5.88 7.82 -0.66
N LEU A 13 -5.46 6.58 -0.47
CA LEU A 13 -5.98 5.41 -1.19
C LEU A 13 -7.49 5.23 -0.98
N ALA A 14 -7.97 5.35 0.26
CA ALA A 14 -9.40 5.24 0.55
C ALA A 14 -10.20 6.32 -0.19
N GLN A 15 -9.64 7.53 -0.31
CA GLN A 15 -10.27 8.65 -1.01
C GLN A 15 -10.22 8.48 -2.53
N GLU A 16 -9.11 8.01 -3.10
CA GLU A 16 -9.00 7.70 -4.53
C GLU A 16 -9.96 6.59 -4.96
N ILE A 17 -10.07 5.53 -4.16
CA ILE A 17 -11.04 4.44 -4.37
C ILE A 17 -12.46 5.00 -4.35
N TRP A 18 -12.79 5.81 -3.33
CA TRP A 18 -14.11 6.41 -3.19
C TRP A 18 -14.46 7.34 -4.35
N GLU A 19 -13.52 8.14 -4.83
CA GLU A 19 -13.71 9.01 -5.99
C GLU A 19 -13.85 8.23 -7.29
N ALA A 20 -13.05 7.17 -7.49
CA ALA A 20 -13.15 6.29 -8.65
C ALA A 20 -14.48 5.52 -8.71
N GLU A 21 -15.05 5.14 -7.57
CA GLU A 21 -16.37 4.50 -7.47
C GLU A 21 -17.54 5.50 -7.58
N GLY A 22 -17.27 6.80 -7.77
CA GLY A 22 -18.31 7.80 -7.96
C GLY A 22 -18.91 8.33 -6.66
N ARG A 23 -18.15 8.26 -5.56
CA ARG A 23 -18.50 8.75 -4.23
C ARG A 23 -19.76 8.13 -3.61
N PRO A 24 -19.86 6.80 -3.55
CA PRO A 24 -21.00 6.16 -2.93
C PRO A 24 -21.01 6.41 -1.41
N ASP A 25 -22.15 6.85 -0.89
CA ASP A 25 -22.36 7.04 0.55
C ASP A 25 -22.53 5.69 1.26
N GLY A 26 -22.05 5.59 2.51
CA GLY A 26 -22.23 4.40 3.35
C GLY A 26 -21.27 3.23 3.10
N HIS A 27 -20.30 3.39 2.21
CA HIS A 27 -19.30 2.34 1.90
C HIS A 27 -17.88 2.66 2.39
N ALA A 28 -17.72 3.69 3.24
CA ALA A 28 -16.43 4.14 3.75
C ALA A 28 -15.58 3.02 4.36
N ASP A 29 -16.18 2.11 5.15
CA ASP A 29 -15.46 0.99 5.77
C ASP A 29 -14.90 0.00 4.74
N ARG A 30 -15.64 -0.23 3.64
CA ARG A 30 -15.19 -1.10 2.55
C ARG A 30 -14.00 -0.49 1.82
N HIS A 31 -14.06 0.81 1.53
CA HIS A 31 -12.95 1.52 0.87
C HIS A 31 -11.72 1.57 1.77
N TRP A 32 -11.92 1.79 3.08
CA TRP A 32 -10.85 1.79 4.08
C TRP A 32 -10.16 0.43 4.16
N ALA A 33 -10.93 -0.66 4.23
CA ALA A 33 -10.38 -2.03 4.23
C ALA A 33 -9.63 -2.36 2.94
N MET A 34 -10.08 -1.83 1.79
CA MET A 34 -9.39 -2.03 0.51
C MET A 34 -8.09 -1.21 0.43
N ALA A 35 -8.11 0.03 0.91
CA ALA A 35 -6.92 0.87 1.06
C ALA A 35 -5.88 0.24 1.99
N GLU A 36 -6.32 -0.32 3.13
CA GLU A 36 -5.44 -1.00 4.07
C GLU A 36 -4.71 -2.20 3.44
N ARG A 37 -5.43 -3.02 2.66
CA ARG A 37 -4.84 -4.13 1.93
C ARG A 37 -3.79 -3.69 0.91
N LEU A 38 -4.01 -2.57 0.23
CA LEU A 38 -3.06 -2.03 -0.75
C LEU A 38 -1.80 -1.49 -0.07
N VAL A 39 -1.95 -0.79 1.06
CA VAL A 39 -0.80 -0.30 1.84
C VAL A 39 -0.01 -1.46 2.43
N ASP A 40 -0.67 -2.48 2.99
CA ASP A 40 0.00 -3.67 3.53
C ASP A 40 0.76 -4.44 2.44
N ALA A 41 0.19 -4.54 1.24
CA ALA A 41 0.86 -5.16 0.10
C ALA A 41 2.08 -4.36 -0.37
N GLU A 42 1.98 -3.02 -0.42
CA GLU A 42 3.10 -2.12 -0.75
C GLU A 42 4.23 -2.21 0.28
N GLU A 43 3.91 -2.27 1.58
CA GLU A 43 4.89 -2.46 2.65
C GLU A 43 5.63 -3.78 2.50
N ARG A 44 4.90 -4.89 2.34
CA ARG A 44 5.51 -6.21 2.10
C ARG A 44 6.35 -6.25 0.83
N ALA A 45 5.87 -5.63 -0.25
CA ALA A 45 6.61 -5.57 -1.51
C ALA A 45 7.89 -4.74 -1.37
N ALA A 46 7.85 -3.64 -0.62
CA ALA A 46 9.02 -2.83 -0.32
C ALA A 46 10.04 -3.58 0.55
N GLU A 47 9.58 -4.35 1.54
CA GLU A 47 10.42 -5.23 2.35
C GLU A 47 11.09 -6.31 1.49
N GLN A 48 10.33 -7.01 0.65
CA GLN A 48 10.89 -8.02 -0.27
C GLN A 48 11.86 -7.40 -1.27
N ALA A 49 11.54 -6.23 -1.83
CA ALA A 49 12.44 -5.53 -2.74
C ALA A 49 13.75 -5.12 -2.04
N ALA A 50 13.69 -4.70 -0.77
CA ALA A 50 14.87 -4.38 0.03
C ALA A 50 15.72 -5.62 0.32
N GLU A 51 15.09 -6.77 0.65
CA GLU A 51 15.80 -8.04 0.84
C GLU A 51 16.47 -8.53 -0.46
N HIS A 52 15.76 -8.48 -1.58
CA HIS A 52 16.29 -8.87 -2.89
C HIS A 52 17.39 -7.94 -3.40
N ALA A 53 17.30 -6.62 -3.12
CA ALA A 53 18.33 -5.66 -3.46
C ALA A 53 19.59 -5.80 -2.57
N ALA A 54 19.44 -6.27 -1.33
CA ALA A 54 20.54 -6.50 -0.40
C ALA A 54 21.34 -7.78 -0.71
N THR A 55 20.77 -8.73 -1.46
CA THR A 55 21.52 -9.83 -2.08
C THR A 55 21.77 -9.56 -3.56
N PRO A 56 22.82 -8.81 -3.95
CA PRO A 56 23.35 -8.93 -5.28
C PRO A 56 23.91 -10.35 -5.39
N ILE A 57 23.14 -11.25 -6.02
CA ILE A 57 23.69 -12.53 -6.45
C ILE A 57 24.89 -12.17 -7.31
N THR A 58 26.06 -12.48 -6.78
CA THR A 58 27.34 -12.31 -7.47
C THR A 58 27.32 -13.31 -8.62
N ALA A 59 26.71 -12.95 -9.74
CA ALA A 59 26.80 -13.70 -10.98
C ALA A 59 28.18 -13.42 -11.57
N ARG A 60 29.18 -14.16 -11.07
CA ARG A 60 30.43 -14.38 -11.78
C ARG A 60 30.30 -15.72 -12.47
N GLN A 61 30.16 -15.73 -13.81
CA GLN A 61 30.70 -16.74 -14.72
C GLN A 61 31.02 -16.10 -16.06
#